data_AF-A0A6M4FUY0-F1
#
_entry.id   AF-A0A6M4FUY0-F1
#
_cell.length_a   1.000
_cell.length_b   1.000
_cell.length_c   1.000
_cell.angle_alpha   90.00
_cell.angle_beta   90.00
_cell.angle_gamma   90.00
#
_symmetry.space_group_name_H-M   'P 1'
#
loop_
_entity.id
_entity.type
_entity.pdbx_description
1 polymer ?
#
loop_
_entity_poly.entity_id
_entity_poly.type
_entity_poly.pdbx_seq_one_letter_code
_entity_poly.pdbx_strand_id
1 'polypeptide(L)' 'MLAARTGAATIPQIFIGGRLVGGCSELFEAWRNGSLTERLAACGLRVDPEAAFDPDELLPRWLHPRAATA' A
#
# COMPACT_ATOMS: atom_id res chain seq x y z
N MET A 1 12.56 7.88 -18.88
CA MET A 1 12.26 8.16 -17.46
C MET A 1 11.31 7.12 -16.90
N LEU A 2 11.36 6.83 -15.59
CA LEU A 2 10.49 5.83 -14.95
C LEU A 2 9.00 6.18 -15.11
N ALA A 3 8.62 7.44 -14.90
CA ALA A 3 7.25 7.93 -15.09
C ALA A 3 6.68 7.63 -16.49
N ALA A 4 7.50 7.72 -17.55
CA ALA A 4 7.07 7.40 -18.91
C ALA A 4 6.82 5.89 -19.12
N ARG A 5 7.41 5.03 -18.29
CA ARG A 5 7.23 3.56 -18.35
C ARG A 5 6.08 3.07 -17.48
N THR A 6 5.77 3.77 -16.40
CA THR A 6 4.74 3.39 -15.42
C THR A 6 3.43 4.14 -15.60
N GLY A 7 3.45 5.29 -16.28
CA GLY A 7 2.33 6.23 -16.33
C GLY A 7 2.13 7.02 -15.03
N ALA A 8 2.89 6.72 -13.97
CA ALA A 8 2.77 7.39 -12.68
C ALA A 8 3.59 8.69 -12.67
N ALA A 9 2.92 9.81 -12.40
CA ALA A 9 3.54 11.13 -12.30
C ALA A 9 4.14 11.43 -10.91
N THR A 10 3.82 10.62 -9.90
CA THR A 10 4.17 10.85 -8.49
C THR A 10 5.10 9.78 -7.94
N ILE A 11 5.71 10.07 -6.80
CA ILE A 11 6.44 9.12 -5.96
C ILE A 11 5.67 8.89 -4.64
N PRO A 12 5.84 7.72 -3.99
CA PRO A 12 6.63 6.56 -4.43
C PRO A 12 5.99 5.80 -5.60
N GLN A 13 6.79 5.01 -6.32
CA GLN A 13 6.30 4.03 -7.32
C GLN A 13 6.74 2.64 -6.87
N ILE A 14 5.78 1.84 -6.41
CA ILE A 14 6.02 0.58 -5.69
C ILE A 14 5.89 -0.59 -6.65
N PHE A 15 6.86 -1.51 -6.58
CA PHE A 15 6.88 -2.73 -7.39
C PHE A 15 7.03 -3.95 -6.50
N ILE A 16 6.31 -5.04 -6.83
CA ILE A 16 6.38 -6.34 -6.14
C ILE A 16 6.51 -7.42 -7.21
N GLY A 17 7.50 -8.31 -7.07
CA GLY A 17 7.76 -9.35 -8.06
C GLY A 17 8.02 -8.81 -9.47
N GLY A 18 8.62 -7.62 -9.58
CA GLY A 18 8.86 -6.95 -10.86
C GLY A 18 7.64 -6.28 -11.51
N ARG A 19 6.47 -6.30 -10.88
CA ARG A 19 5.23 -5.68 -11.38
C ARG A 19 4.91 -4.40 -10.62
N LEU A 20 4.50 -3.35 -11.33
CA LEU A 20 4.03 -2.11 -10.74
C LEU A 20 2.75 -2.36 -9.93
N VAL A 21 2.73 -1.88 -8.69
CA VAL A 21 1.55 -1.83 -7.82
C VAL A 21 0.87 -0.47 -7.95
N GLY A 22 1.64 0.62 -7.89
CA GLY A 22 1.14 2.00 -7.90
C GLY A 22 1.92 2.88 -6.93
N GLY A 23 1.26 3.89 -6.34
CA GLY A 23 1.79 4.70 -5.26
C GLY A 23 1.35 4.21 -3.87
N CYS A 24 1.42 5.10 -2.86
CA CYS A 24 1.03 4.75 -1.50
C CYS A 24 -0.44 4.36 -1.39
N SER A 25 -1.34 5.08 -2.06
CA SER A 25 -2.79 4.82 -1.98
C SER A 25 -3.15 3.44 -2.51
N GLU A 26 -2.59 3.06 -3.67
CA GLU A 26 -2.80 1.75 -4.28
C GLU A 26 -2.20 0.63 -3.42
N LEU A 27 -1.05 0.88 -2.76
CA LEU A 27 -0.50 -0.10 -1.82
C LEU A 27 -1.43 -0.32 -0.62
N PHE A 28 -1.97 0.75 -0.03
CA PHE A 28 -2.86 0.67 1.13
C PHE A 28 -4.19 0.00 0.77
N GLU A 29 -4.73 0.28 -0.42
CA GLU A 29 -5.89 -0.43 -0.95
C GLU A 29 -5.60 -1.92 -1.18
N ALA A 30 -4.45 -2.25 -1.78
CA ALA A 30 -4.03 -3.64 -2.00
C ALA A 30 -3.87 -4.42 -0.69
N TRP A 31 -3.43 -3.76 0.38
CA TRP A 31 -3.42 -4.34 1.71
C TRP A 31 -4.84 -4.60 2.23
N ARG A 32 -5.72 -3.59 2.21
CA ARG A 32 -7.10 -3.69 2.70
C ARG A 32 -7.92 -4.78 1.99
N ASN A 33 -7.74 -4.94 0.68
CA ASN A 33 -8.46 -5.94 -0.10
C ASN A 33 -7.74 -7.31 -0.19
N GLY A 34 -6.60 -7.48 0.51
CA GLY A 34 -5.84 -8.73 0.56
C GLY A 34 -4.95 -9.02 -0.66
N SER A 35 -5.10 -8.27 -1.76
CA SER A 35 -4.34 -8.52 -3.00
C SER A 35 -2.83 -8.29 -2.86
N LEU A 36 -2.38 -7.50 -1.87
CA LEU A 36 -0.97 -7.34 -1.53
C LEU A 36 -0.39 -8.66 -1.00
N THR A 37 -1.09 -9.31 -0.09
CA THR A 37 -0.68 -10.61 0.48
C THR A 37 -0.59 -11.68 -0.59
N GLU A 38 -1.56 -11.73 -1.52
CA GLU A 38 -1.52 -12.65 -2.67
C GLU A 38 -0.30 -12.41 -3.57
N ARG A 39 0.03 -11.15 -3.84
CA ARG A 39 1.21 -10.77 -4.65
C ARG A 39 2.51 -11.17 -3.98
N LEU A 40 2.61 -10.98 -2.66
CA LEU A 40 3.77 -11.40 -1.87
C LEU A 40 3.90 -12.93 -1.84
N ALA A 41 2.80 -13.64 -1.65
CA ALA A 41 2.77 -15.11 -1.69
C ALA A 41 3.18 -15.66 -3.06
N ALA A 42 2.76 -15.02 -4.16
CA ALA A 42 3.19 -15.36 -5.52
C ALA A 42 4.71 -15.16 -5.75
N CYS A 43 5.36 -14.33 -4.93
CA CYS A 43 6.81 -14.17 -4.89
C CYS A 43 7.50 -15.15 -3.92
N GLY A 44 6.76 -16.07 -3.30
CA GLY A 44 7.28 -17.01 -2.30
C GLY A 44 7.48 -16.39 -0.90
N LEU A 45 6.92 -15.21 -0.64
CA LEU A 45 7.04 -14.53 0.65
C LEU A 45 5.85 -14.89 1.54
N ARG A 46 6.12 -15.25 2.79
CA ARG A 46 5.09 -15.47 3.81
C ARG A 46 4.75 -14.15 4.49
N VAL A 47 3.48 -13.77 4.45
CA VAL A 47 2.92 -12.71 5.31
C VAL A 47 2.42 -13.36 6.60
N ASP A 48 2.73 -12.74 7.73
CA ASP A 48 2.20 -13.19 9.02
C ASP A 48 0.67 -12.98 9.04
N PRO A 49 -0.14 -14.03 9.22
CA PRO A 49 -1.60 -13.91 9.25
C PRO A 49 -2.11 -13.00 10.38
N GLU A 50 -1.33 -12.84 11.46
CA GLU A 50 -1.68 -11.96 12.58
C GLU A 50 -1.28 -10.50 12.35
N ALA A 51 -0.57 -10.20 11.26
CA ALA A 51 -0.14 -8.85 10.95
C ALA A 51 -1.27 -7.96 10.39
N ALA A 52 -2.54 -8.32 10.55
CA ALA A 52 -3.66 -7.49 10.09
C ALA A 52 -3.74 -6.19 10.89
N PHE A 53 -3.61 -5.05 10.22
CA PHE A 53 -3.80 -3.71 10.79
C PHE A 53 -4.48 -2.78 9.78
N ASP A 54 -5.07 -1.69 10.24
CA ASP A 54 -5.57 -0.63 9.36
C ASP A 54 -4.38 0.25 8.92
N PRO A 55 -4.06 0.31 7.61
CA PRO A 55 -2.90 1.05 7.14
C PRO A 55 -3.03 2.56 7.36
N ASP A 56 -4.24 3.07 7.60
CA ASP A 56 -4.44 4.48 7.95
C ASP A 56 -3.84 4.81 9.34
N GLU A 57 -3.63 3.81 10.22
CA GLU A 57 -2.91 3.97 11.49
C GLU A 57 -1.42 4.32 11.31
N LEU A 58 -0.85 4.04 10.14
CA LEU A 58 0.54 4.38 9.81
C LEU A 58 0.70 5.82 9.32
N LEU A 59 -0.42 6.52 9.07
CA LEU A 59 -0.36 7.89 8.60
C LEU A 59 0.09 8.83 9.73
N PRO A 60 0.67 9.98 9.39
CA PRO A 60 0.99 10.96 10.41
C PRO A 60 -0.27 11.40 11.15
N ARG A 61 -0.19 11.54 12.49
CA ARG A 61 -1.33 11.92 13.35
C ARG A 61 -2.07 13.19 12.90
N TRP A 62 -1.41 14.11 12.18
CA TRP A 62 -2.03 15.32 11.66
C TRP A 62 -2.96 15.07 10.46
N LEU A 63 -2.91 13.89 9.85
CA LEU A 63 -3.81 13.44 8.78
C LEU A 63 -5.03 12.66 9.32
N HIS A 64 -5.01 12.25 10.59
CA HIS A 64 -6.10 11.47 11.17
C HIS A 64 -7.33 12.37 11.38
N PRO A 65 -8.56 11.87 11.16
CA PRO A 65 -9.78 12.61 11.45
C PRO A 65 -9.76 13.10 12.91
N ARG A 66 -9.95 14.40 13.12
CA ARG A 66 -10.18 14.92 14.47
C ARG A 66 -11.58 14.52 14.88
N ALA A 67 -11.71 13.76 15.97
CA ALA A 67 -13.00 13.54 16.60
C ALA A 67 -13.62 14.91 16.90
N ALA A 68 -14.82 15.17 16.36
CA ALA A 68 -15.58 16.35 16.74
C ALA A 68 -15.97 16.18 18.20
N THR A 69 -15.49 17.07 19.07
CA THR A 69 -15.96 17.15 20.45
C THR A 69 -17.44 17.52 20.42
N ALA A 70 -18.30 16.64 20.95
CA ALA A 70 -19.71 16.92 21.20
C ALA A 70 -19.88 17.86 22.40
#